data_AF-A0A914J2L9-F1
#
_entry.id   AF-A0A914J2L9-F1
#
_cell.length_a   1.000
_cell.length_b   1.000
_cell.length_c   1.000
_cell.angle_alpha   90.00
_cell.angle_beta   90.00
_cell.angle_gamma   90.00
#
_symmetry.space_group_name_H-M   'P 1'
#
loop_
_entity.id
_entity.type
_entity.pdbx_description
1 polymer ?
#
loop_
_entity_poly.entity_id
_entity_poly.type
_entity_poly.pdbx_seq_one_letter_code
_entity_poly.pdbx_strand_id
1 'polypeptide(L)'
;MSSTIEFNGIVDVLKPEYSKYEKPFEQIGEGFKLALEIFNDDDFKKKNGWKIDSESHGMTVYSKNYPFGKVFALTVSVSFL
;
A
#
# COMPACT_ATOMS: atom_id res chain seq x y z
N MET A 1 14.53 -24.21 -2.97
CA MET A 1 14.04 -23.45 -1.79
C MET A 1 12.58 -23.14 -2.07
N SER A 2 11.71 -23.10 -1.05
CA SER A 2 10.31 -22.68 -1.20
C SER A 2 10.16 -21.28 -0.64
N SER A 3 9.74 -20.33 -1.47
CA SER A 3 9.50 -18.96 -1.05
C SER A 3 8.15 -18.88 -0.33
N THR A 4 8.10 -18.16 0.79
CA THR A 4 6.91 -18.04 1.63
C THR A 4 6.66 -16.57 1.92
N ILE A 5 5.41 -16.14 1.76
CA ILE A 5 4.98 -14.80 2.11
C ILE A 5 3.91 -14.90 3.18
N GLU A 6 4.08 -14.13 4.24
CA GLU A 6 3.07 -13.92 5.25
C GLU A 6 2.52 -12.50 5.15
N PHE A 7 1.20 -12.39 5.12
CA PHE A 7 0.48 -11.14 5.02
C PHE A 7 -0.80 -11.20 5.85
N ASN A 8 -0.90 -10.35 6.88
CA ASN A 8 -2.08 -10.27 7.76
C ASN A 8 -2.51 -11.64 8.36
N GLY A 9 -1.54 -12.46 8.79
CA GLY A 9 -1.78 -13.81 9.33
C GLY A 9 -2.11 -14.88 8.28
N ILE A 10 -2.19 -14.51 7.00
CA ILE A 10 -2.29 -15.45 5.88
C ILE A 10 -0.88 -15.78 5.41
N VAL A 11 -0.54 -17.06 5.38
CA VAL A 11 0.72 -17.57 4.86
C VAL A 11 0.46 -18.24 3.52
N ASP A 12 1.16 -17.80 2.48
CA ASP A 12 1.17 -18.42 1.16
C ASP A 12 2.56 -18.94 0.81
N VAL A 13 2.61 -20.10 0.15
CA VAL A 13 3.85 -20.83 -0.16
C VAL A 13 3.91 -21.08 -1.65
N LEU A 14 4.97 -20.57 -2.29
CA LEU A 14 5.20 -20.77 -3.70
C LEU A 14 5.50 -22.25 -3.97
N LYS A 15 4.64 -22.89 -4.76
CA LYS A 15 4.83 -24.29 -5.16
C LYS A 15 6.13 -24.46 -5.94
N PRO A 16 6.84 -25.60 -5.81
CA PRO A 16 8.13 -25.83 -6.47
C PRO A 16 8.09 -25.66 -8.00
N GLU A 17 6.99 -26.06 -8.64
CA GLU A 17 6.72 -25.89 -10.08
C GLU A 17 6.70 -24.42 -10.55
N TYR A 18 6.62 -23.46 -9.63
CA TYR A 18 6.61 -22.03 -9.88
C TYR A 18 7.86 -21.29 -9.39
N SER A 19 8.93 -22.01 -9.02
CA SER A 19 10.19 -21.44 -8.55
C SER A 19 10.76 -20.31 -9.40
N LYS A 20 10.53 -20.30 -10.73
CA LYS A 20 10.90 -19.18 -11.62
C LYS A 20 10.28 -17.82 -11.24
N TYR A 21 9.22 -17.82 -10.43
CA TYR A 21 8.52 -16.63 -9.96
C TYR A 21 8.89 -16.24 -8.52
N GLU A 22 9.87 -16.90 -7.90
CA GLU A 22 10.33 -16.62 -6.53
C GLU A 22 10.58 -15.13 -6.28
N LYS A 23 11.42 -14.50 -7.11
CA LYS A 23 11.73 -13.08 -6.95
C LYS A 23 10.51 -12.15 -7.12
N PRO A 24 9.69 -12.25 -8.19
CA PRO A 24 8.44 -11.50 -8.28
C PRO A 24 7.47 -11.74 -7.12
N PHE A 25 7.38 -12.98 -6.63
CA PHE A 25 6.54 -13.33 -5.50
C PHE A 25 6.97 -12.54 -4.26
N GLU A 26 8.24 -12.63 -3.88
CA GLU A 26 8.80 -11.88 -2.74
C GLU A 26 8.58 -10.36 -2.86
N GLN A 27 8.84 -9.79 -4.03
CA GLN A 27 8.65 -8.36 -4.29
C GLN A 27 7.20 -7.91 -4.08
N ILE A 28 6.23 -8.73 -4.52
CA ILE A 28 4.81 -8.47 -4.30
C ILE A 28 4.50 -8.51 -2.80
N GLY A 29 5.03 -9.50 -2.07
CA GLY A 29 4.87 -9.60 -0.63
C GLY A 29 5.38 -8.38 0.12
N GLU A 30 6.57 -7.88 -0.22
CA GLU A 30 7.14 -6.65 0.34
C GLU A 30 6.26 -5.43 0.04
N GLY A 31 5.80 -5.29 -1.21
CA GLY A 31 4.91 -4.19 -1.62
C GLY A 31 3.59 -4.18 -0.85
N PHE A 32 2.99 -5.35 -0.62
CA PHE A 32 1.77 -5.47 0.18
C PHE A 32 2.00 -5.09 1.64
N LYS A 33 3.07 -5.58 2.27
CA LYS A 33 3.41 -5.24 3.66
C LYS A 33 3.57 -3.72 3.83
N LEU A 34 4.30 -3.10 2.93
CA LEU A 34 4.51 -1.65 2.90
C LEU A 34 3.20 -0.87 2.75
N ALA A 35 2.31 -1.32 1.87
CA ALA A 35 1.00 -0.69 1.71
C ALA A 35 0.17 -0.79 3.00
N LEU A 36 0.17 -1.93 3.70
CA LEU A 36 -0.51 -2.07 4.98
C LEU A 36 0.07 -1.17 6.06
N GLU A 37 1.40 -1.06 6.15
CA GLU A 37 2.05 -0.17 7.10
C GLU A 37 1.55 1.26 6.91
N ILE A 38 1.49 1.74 5.66
CA ILE A 38 0.97 3.07 5.33
C ILE A 38 -0.51 3.19 5.69
N PHE A 39 -1.35 2.23 5.33
CA PHE A 39 -2.79 2.32 5.58
C PHE A 39 -3.15 2.22 7.07
N ASN A 40 -2.36 1.48 7.85
CA ASN A 40 -2.55 1.34 9.28
C ASN A 40 -1.97 2.53 10.07
N ASP A 41 -1.11 3.34 9.47
CA ASP A 41 -0.57 4.56 10.07
C ASP A 41 -1.69 5.58 10.34
N ASP A 42 -1.71 6.10 11.57
CA ASP A 42 -2.61 7.16 11.99
C ASP A 42 -2.40 8.45 11.18
N ASP A 43 -1.18 8.72 10.73
CA ASP A 43 -0.87 9.84 9.84
C ASP A 43 -1.59 9.69 8.49
N PHE A 44 -1.70 8.47 7.97
CA PHE A 44 -2.46 8.24 6.75
C PHE A 44 -3.97 8.42 6.98
N LYS A 45 -4.50 7.92 8.10
CA LYS A 45 -5.94 8.03 8.40
C LYS A 45 -6.37 9.48 8.62
N LYS A 46 -5.56 10.24 9.38
CA LYS A 46 -5.83 11.64 9.74
C LYS A 46 -5.25 12.63 8.72
N LYS A 47 -4.52 12.13 7.71
CA LYS A 47 -3.75 12.92 6.72
C LYS A 47 -2.73 13.87 7.37
N ASN A 48 -2.21 13.54 8.55
CA ASN A 48 -1.17 14.32 9.22
C ASN A 48 0.16 14.24 8.45
N GLY A 49 0.76 15.40 8.17
CA GLY A 49 2.00 15.47 7.41
C GLY A 49 1.86 15.08 5.93
N TRP A 50 0.63 14.88 5.45
CA TRP A 50 0.35 14.71 4.02
C TRP A 50 0.06 16.08 3.39
N LYS A 51 0.68 16.35 2.25
CA LYS A 51 0.46 17.56 1.47
C LYS A 51 -0.77 17.40 0.59
N ILE A 52 -1.65 18.40 0.52
CA ILE A 52 -2.70 18.46 -0.50
C ILE A 52 -2.08 18.92 -1.82
N ASP A 53 -2.20 18.10 -2.87
CA ASP A 53 -1.71 18.42 -4.21
C ASP A 53 -2.84 18.90 -5.14
N SER A 54 -4.09 18.44 -4.94
CA SER A 54 -5.25 18.88 -5.74
C SER A 54 -6.57 18.62 -5.01
N GLU A 55 -7.55 19.50 -5.22
CA GLU A 55 -8.93 19.36 -4.73
C GLU A 55 -9.93 19.69 -5.83
N SER A 56 -10.87 18.79 -6.10
CA SER A 56 -11.89 18.99 -7.13
C SER A 56 -13.09 18.06 -6.92
N HIS A 57 -14.32 18.58 -7.08
CA HIS A 57 -15.55 17.76 -7.06
C HIS A 57 -15.67 16.79 -5.86
N GLY A 58 -15.33 17.26 -4.65
CA GLY A 58 -15.35 16.42 -3.44
C GLY A 58 -14.22 15.40 -3.35
N MET A 59 -13.24 15.45 -4.24
CA MET A 59 -12.04 14.63 -4.22
C MET A 59 -10.82 15.44 -3.79
N THR A 60 -10.05 14.91 -2.84
CA THR A 60 -8.77 15.49 -2.43
C THR A 60 -7.65 14.50 -2.69
N VAL A 61 -6.64 14.93 -3.46
CA VAL A 61 -5.40 14.19 -3.68
C VAL A 61 -4.35 14.70 -2.70
N TYR A 62 -3.85 13.78 -1.89
CA TYR A 62 -2.77 13.98 -0.95
C TYR A 62 -1.48 13.34 -1.46
N SER A 63 -0.34 13.84 -0.99
CA SER A 63 0.94 13.16 -1.17
C SER A 63 1.87 13.26 0.04
N LYS A 64 2.73 12.26 0.19
CA LYS A 64 3.79 12.20 1.21
C LYS A 64 5.01 11.48 0.63
N ASN A 65 6.19 11.97 0.96
CA ASN A 65 7.44 11.32 0.55
C ASN A 65 7.81 10.25 1.57
N TYR A 66 8.19 9.08 1.07
CA TYR A 66 8.74 7.97 1.83
C TYR A 66 10.12 7.59 1.28
N PRO A 67 10.94 6.81 2.00
CA PRO A 67 12.25 6.37 1.51
C PRO A 67 12.19 5.64 0.16
N PHE A 68 11.09 4.94 -0.13
CA PHE A 68 10.90 4.20 -1.39
C PHE A 68 10.25 5.03 -2.51
N GLY A 69 9.82 6.27 -2.22
CA GLY A 69 9.22 7.15 -3.23
C GLY A 69 8.09 8.03 -2.72
N LYS A 70 7.47 8.77 -3.65
CA LYS A 70 6.31 9.63 -3.36
C LYS A 70 5.02 8.82 -3.47
N VAL A 71 4.25 8.80 -2.39
CA VAL A 71 2.94 8.13 -2.33
C VAL A 71 1.84 9.15 -2.49
N PHE A 72 0.79 8.77 -3.21
CA PHE A 72 -0.42 9.55 -3.37
C PHE A 72 -1.61 8.84 -2.72
N ALA A 73 -2.49 9.61 -2.09
CA ALA A 73 -3.72 9.11 -1.51
C ALA A 73 -4.89 9.95 -2.01
N LEU A 74 -6.01 9.30 -2.36
CA LEU A 74 -7.23 9.96 -2.77
C LEU A 74 -8.27 9.80 -1.66
N THR A 75 -8.88 10.91 -1.25
CA THR A 75 -10.08 10.89 -0.40
C THR A 75 -11.25 11.43 -1.21
N VAL A 76 -12.37 10.72 -1.18
CA VAL A 76 -13.62 11.14 -1.83
C VAL A 76 -14.65 11.41 -0.73
N SER A 77 -15.02 12.66 -0.57
CA SER A 77 -16.11 13.09 0.29
C SER A 77 -17.40 12.99 -0.51
N VAL A 78 -18.11 11.86 -0.37
CA VAL A 78 -19.45 11.72 -0.94
C VAL A 78 -20.44 12.37 0.02
N SER A 79 -20.96 13.54 -0.36
CA SER A 79 -22.08 14.16 0.34
C SER A 79 -23.36 13.42 -0.04
N PHE A 80 -23.85 12.53 0.83
CA PHE A 80 -25.23 12.06 0.72
C PHE A 80 -26.13 13.16 1.29
N LEU A 81 -26.76 13.92 0.39
CA LEU A 81 -27.88 14.81 0.73
C LEU A 81 -29.10 14.00 1.12
#